data_AF-A0A1Q9XKE0-F1
#
_entry.id   AF-A0A1Q9XKE0-F1
#
_cell.length_a   1.000
_cell.length_b   1.000
_cell.length_c   1.000
_cell.angle_alpha   90.00
_cell.angle_beta   90.00
_cell.angle_gamma   90.00
#
_symmetry.space_group_name_H-M   'P 1'
#
loop_
_entity.id
_entity.type
_entity.pdbx_description
1 polymer ?
#
loop_
_entity_poly.entity_id
_entity_poly.type
_entity_poly.pdbx_seq_one_letter_code
_entity_poly.pdbx_strand_id
1 'polypeptide(L)'
;MNFVNNWNRPVTLALGATSLALDLPDGPYRLTLTDSAAEPTRWEIIDSVVASGTATLQRGREGTLEQNWPVGSVIYNALTAGVITDLLQAVADLQARVAALEGGADGHLVTVGDNGFLLGYFLDAQGNQLGSIQPQTVSVPGAGDRQVMAVAFLQGADMFVIGLGGGEVPEGALQSVEVEGYGLLLAADATFTANVDGGQWQWTVTSTGDWADGEQRRIDIQLGSSGGGNELTNSQGQPLVDSAGNQLTTGETT
;
A
#
# COMPACT_ATOMS: atom_id res chain seq x y z
N MET A 1 16.49 -10.98 -11.80
CA MET A 1 16.42 -12.03 -12.83
C MET A 1 16.29 -11.34 -14.18
N ASN A 2 17.04 -11.76 -15.19
CA ASN A 2 16.92 -11.27 -16.56
C ASN A 2 16.04 -12.24 -17.37
N PHE A 3 15.30 -11.70 -18.32
CA PHE A 3 14.43 -12.46 -19.22
C PHE A 3 14.79 -12.15 -20.67
N VAL A 4 14.76 -13.17 -21.51
CA VAL A 4 15.10 -13.07 -22.93
C VAL A 4 14.00 -13.70 -23.76
N ASN A 5 13.68 -13.07 -24.90
CA ASN A 5 12.60 -13.53 -25.75
C ASN A 5 13.03 -14.73 -26.59
N ASN A 6 12.34 -15.87 -26.40
CA ASN A 6 12.41 -17.04 -27.27
C ASN A 6 13.84 -17.51 -27.58
N TRP A 7 14.73 -17.43 -26.60
CA TRP A 7 16.11 -17.87 -26.75
C TRP A 7 16.22 -19.37 -26.54
N ASN A 8 16.92 -20.06 -27.45
CA ASN A 8 17.29 -21.47 -27.31
C ASN A 8 18.59 -21.76 -28.05
N ARG A 9 19.28 -22.83 -27.64
CA ARG A 9 20.41 -23.39 -28.39
C ARG A 9 20.67 -24.86 -28.04
N PRO A 10 21.34 -25.60 -28.93
CA PRO A 10 21.90 -26.90 -28.59
C PRO A 10 22.89 -26.80 -27.42
N VAL A 11 22.91 -27.84 -26.60
CA VAL A 11 23.80 -27.95 -25.45
C VAL A 11 24.26 -29.40 -25.24
N THR A 12 25.49 -29.55 -24.79
CA THR A 12 25.99 -30.77 -24.17
C THR A 12 26.55 -30.37 -22.82
N LEU A 13 26.05 -30.96 -21.74
CA LEU A 13 26.41 -30.59 -20.38
C LEU A 13 26.55 -31.85 -19.53
N ALA A 14 27.77 -32.10 -19.05
CA ALA A 14 28.04 -33.24 -18.21
C ALA A 14 27.32 -33.12 -16.85
N LEU A 15 27.09 -34.28 -16.21
CA LEU A 15 26.72 -34.32 -14.80
C LEU A 15 27.85 -33.68 -13.96
N GLY A 16 27.49 -32.84 -13.00
CA GLY A 16 28.42 -32.10 -12.13
C GLY A 16 28.95 -30.80 -12.75
N ALA A 17 28.59 -30.47 -14.00
CA ALA A 17 29.09 -29.26 -14.64
C ALA A 17 28.53 -27.99 -13.98
N THR A 18 29.44 -27.13 -13.51
CA THR A 18 29.14 -25.88 -12.82
C THR A 18 29.30 -24.64 -13.71
N SER A 19 29.71 -24.81 -14.96
CA SER A 19 29.83 -23.71 -15.92
C SER A 19 29.48 -24.12 -17.35
N LEU A 20 29.03 -23.15 -18.14
CA LEU A 20 28.68 -23.33 -19.56
C LEU A 20 28.84 -22.01 -20.31
N ALA A 21 29.42 -22.04 -21.51
CA ALA A 21 29.48 -20.87 -22.38
C ALA A 21 28.09 -20.56 -22.95
N LEU A 22 27.57 -19.36 -22.69
CA LEU A 22 26.26 -18.88 -23.13
C LEU A 22 26.41 -17.55 -23.89
N ASP A 23 25.74 -17.48 -25.03
CA ASP A 23 25.57 -16.29 -25.89
C ASP A 23 24.40 -15.41 -25.40
N LEU A 24 24.39 -15.14 -24.10
CA LEU A 24 23.45 -14.25 -23.44
C LEU A 24 24.19 -13.02 -22.90
N PRO A 25 23.51 -11.87 -22.75
CA PRO A 25 24.07 -10.73 -22.04
C PRO A 25 24.44 -11.08 -20.60
N ASP A 26 25.31 -10.28 -19.98
CA ASP A 26 25.68 -10.50 -18.58
C ASP A 26 24.47 -10.39 -17.64
N GLY A 27 24.45 -11.24 -16.62
CA GLY A 27 23.45 -11.23 -15.55
C GLY A 27 22.80 -12.59 -15.25
N PRO A 28 21.82 -12.60 -14.33
CA PRO A 28 21.21 -13.83 -13.83
C PRO A 28 20.02 -14.29 -14.70
N TYR A 29 19.96 -15.57 -15.06
CA TYR A 29 18.87 -16.18 -15.82
C TYR A 29 18.38 -17.49 -15.21
N ARG A 30 17.10 -17.80 -15.42
CA ARG A 30 16.53 -19.13 -15.18
C ARG A 30 16.30 -19.76 -16.54
N LEU A 31 16.90 -20.94 -16.73
CA LEU A 31 16.87 -21.63 -18.01
C LEU A 31 16.39 -23.07 -17.80
N THR A 32 15.83 -23.64 -18.85
CA THR A 32 15.39 -25.04 -18.89
C THR A 32 16.29 -25.81 -19.85
N LEU A 33 16.82 -26.93 -19.38
CA LEU A 33 17.49 -27.95 -20.18
C LEU A 33 16.49 -29.06 -20.51
N THR A 34 16.52 -29.57 -21.73
CA THR A 34 15.71 -30.72 -22.15
C THR A 34 16.47 -31.61 -23.13
N ASP A 35 16.04 -32.85 -23.27
CA ASP A 35 16.69 -33.86 -24.11
C ASP A 35 16.30 -33.77 -25.60
N SER A 36 15.28 -32.97 -25.94
CA SER A 36 14.87 -32.71 -27.31
C SER A 36 14.12 -31.40 -27.41
N ALA A 37 14.41 -30.58 -28.43
CA ALA A 37 13.60 -29.40 -28.72
C ALA A 37 12.22 -29.73 -29.29
N ALA A 38 12.06 -30.87 -29.96
CA ALA A 38 10.82 -31.24 -30.64
C ALA A 38 9.90 -32.07 -29.75
N GLU A 39 10.48 -33.03 -29.02
CA GLU A 39 9.75 -34.03 -28.23
C GLU A 39 10.44 -34.21 -26.86
N PRO A 40 10.39 -33.20 -25.98
CA PRO A 40 11.05 -33.25 -24.69
C PRO A 40 10.43 -34.34 -23.79
N THR A 41 11.24 -35.25 -23.26
CA THR A 41 10.79 -36.28 -22.30
C THR A 41 11.38 -36.08 -20.91
N ARG A 42 12.44 -35.27 -20.80
CA ARG A 42 13.09 -34.91 -19.54
C ARG A 42 13.40 -33.42 -19.52
N TRP A 43 13.39 -32.84 -18.33
CA TRP A 43 13.79 -31.45 -18.13
C TRP A 43 14.60 -31.27 -16.85
N GLU A 44 15.43 -30.23 -16.83
CA GLU A 44 16.06 -29.70 -15.63
C GLU A 44 15.98 -28.17 -15.68
N ILE A 45 15.70 -27.58 -14.53
CA ILE A 45 15.67 -26.13 -14.39
C ILE A 45 16.97 -25.71 -13.70
N ILE A 46 17.63 -24.69 -14.23
CA ILE A 46 18.89 -24.19 -13.72
C ILE A 46 18.81 -22.68 -13.48
N ASP A 47 19.52 -22.23 -12.45
CA ASP A 47 19.92 -20.83 -12.35
C ASP A 47 21.28 -20.66 -12.97
N SER A 48 21.48 -19.54 -13.66
CA SER A 48 22.74 -19.21 -14.32
C SER A 48 23.08 -17.76 -14.11
N VAL A 49 24.37 -17.45 -13.91
CA VAL A 49 24.87 -16.07 -13.90
C VAL A 49 25.92 -15.95 -14.98
N VAL A 50 25.58 -15.24 -16.05
CA VAL A 50 26.47 -15.02 -17.20
C VAL A 50 27.37 -13.84 -16.91
N ALA A 51 28.67 -14.03 -17.06
CA ALA A 51 29.68 -12.98 -17.01
C ALA A 51 30.66 -13.20 -18.16
N SER A 52 30.77 -12.22 -19.05
CA SER A 52 31.66 -12.27 -20.22
C SER A 52 31.46 -13.55 -21.07
N GLY A 53 30.20 -13.94 -21.29
CA GLY A 53 29.82 -15.09 -22.12
C GLY A 53 29.98 -16.47 -21.45
N THR A 54 30.38 -16.53 -20.18
CA THR A 54 30.42 -17.77 -19.40
C THR A 54 29.41 -17.72 -18.26
N ALA A 55 28.54 -18.72 -18.20
CA ALA A 55 27.56 -18.87 -17.15
C ALA A 55 28.10 -19.73 -16.01
N THR A 56 28.01 -19.24 -14.77
CA THR A 56 28.09 -20.08 -13.56
C THR A 56 26.72 -20.70 -13.32
N LEU A 57 26.66 -22.02 -13.11
CA LEU A 57 25.40 -22.78 -13.05
C LEU A 57 25.06 -23.26 -11.64
N GLN A 58 23.80 -23.09 -11.26
CA GLN A 58 23.17 -23.78 -10.15
C GLN A 58 22.14 -24.78 -10.70
N ARG A 59 22.49 -26.06 -10.66
CA ARG A 59 21.74 -27.18 -11.23
C ARG A 59 20.54 -27.58 -10.35
N GLY A 60 19.61 -28.37 -10.90
CA GLY A 60 18.50 -29.01 -10.17
C GLY A 60 17.57 -28.06 -9.39
N ARG A 61 17.12 -26.97 -10.01
CA ARG A 61 16.15 -26.02 -9.42
C ARG A 61 14.72 -26.55 -9.51
N GLU A 62 13.83 -25.95 -8.72
CA GLU A 62 12.38 -26.18 -8.79
C GLU A 62 11.98 -27.66 -8.68
N GLY A 63 12.69 -28.41 -7.84
CA GLY A 63 12.43 -29.84 -7.62
C GLY A 63 12.92 -30.76 -8.75
N THR A 64 13.57 -30.21 -9.78
CA THR A 64 14.26 -31.02 -10.80
C THR A 64 15.59 -31.56 -10.26
N LEU A 65 16.08 -32.65 -10.84
CA LEU A 65 17.37 -33.23 -10.48
C LEU A 65 18.43 -32.82 -11.50
N GLU A 66 19.64 -32.61 -11.01
CA GLU A 66 20.80 -32.49 -11.87
C GLU A 66 21.02 -33.80 -12.64
N GLN A 67 21.23 -33.69 -13.95
CA GLN A 67 21.41 -34.85 -14.82
C GLN A 67 22.40 -34.60 -15.95
N ASN A 68 22.79 -35.68 -16.64
CA ASN A 68 23.65 -35.60 -17.81
C ASN A 68 22.84 -35.22 -19.06
N TRP A 69 23.32 -34.23 -19.80
CA TRP A 69 22.72 -33.72 -21.05
C TRP A 69 23.63 -34.03 -22.24
N PRO A 70 23.40 -35.14 -22.95
CA PRO A 70 24.20 -35.51 -24.12
C PRO A 70 23.88 -34.62 -25.33
N VAL A 71 24.64 -34.82 -26.42
CA VAL A 71 24.34 -34.23 -27.74
C VAL A 71 22.88 -34.48 -28.12
N GLY A 72 22.22 -33.45 -28.65
CA GLY A 72 20.79 -33.46 -28.95
C GLY A 72 19.95 -32.73 -27.89
N SER A 73 20.51 -32.49 -26.70
CA SER A 73 19.88 -31.68 -25.67
C SER A 73 19.84 -30.20 -26.06
N VAL A 74 18.90 -29.47 -25.49
CA VAL A 74 18.68 -28.04 -25.75
C VAL A 74 18.52 -27.30 -24.44
N ILE A 75 19.09 -26.09 -24.36
CA ILE A 75 18.85 -25.13 -23.29
C ILE A 75 18.01 -23.98 -23.84
N TYR A 76 16.99 -23.55 -23.11
CA TYR A 76 16.08 -22.50 -23.56
C TYR A 76 15.49 -21.69 -22.41
N ASN A 77 14.93 -20.53 -22.76
CA ASN A 77 14.01 -19.78 -21.92
C ASN A 77 12.67 -19.66 -22.66
N ALA A 78 11.63 -20.33 -22.16
CA ALA A 78 10.31 -20.35 -22.81
C ALA A 78 9.40 -19.19 -22.42
N LEU A 79 9.76 -18.41 -21.40
CA LEU A 79 8.96 -17.27 -20.98
C LEU A 79 9.49 -16.02 -21.68
N THR A 80 8.63 -15.38 -22.47
CA THR A 80 8.98 -14.08 -23.03
C THR A 80 9.13 -13.07 -21.89
N ALA A 81 10.12 -12.18 -22.01
CA ALA A 81 10.32 -11.11 -21.04
C ALA A 81 9.06 -10.25 -20.90
N GLY A 82 8.34 -10.00 -22.00
CA GLY A 82 7.09 -9.25 -22.03
C GLY A 82 6.02 -9.84 -21.11
N VAL A 83 5.76 -11.15 -21.17
CA VAL A 83 4.73 -11.78 -20.31
C VAL A 83 5.06 -11.65 -18.83
N ILE A 84 6.34 -11.75 -18.44
CA ILE A 84 6.72 -11.56 -17.03
C ILE A 84 6.66 -10.09 -16.62
N THR A 85 7.07 -9.18 -17.50
CA THR A 85 6.93 -7.74 -17.28
C THR A 85 5.46 -7.37 -17.09
N ASP A 86 4.56 -7.87 -17.92
CA ASP A 86 3.12 -7.61 -17.82
C ASP A 86 2.55 -8.12 -16.49
N LEU A 87 2.97 -9.32 -16.04
CA LEU A 87 2.57 -9.86 -14.73
C LEU A 87 3.11 -9.02 -13.56
N LEU A 88 4.37 -8.61 -13.60
CA LEU A 88 4.97 -7.78 -12.55
C LEU A 88 4.32 -6.38 -12.52
N GLN A 89 3.98 -5.82 -13.67
CA GLN A 89 3.24 -4.56 -13.76
C GLN A 89 1.84 -4.71 -13.15
N ALA A 90 1.12 -5.79 -13.48
CA ALA A 90 -0.19 -6.05 -12.88
C ALA A 90 -0.13 -6.20 -11.35
N VAL A 91 0.94 -6.83 -10.82
CA VAL A 91 1.16 -6.91 -9.37
C VAL A 91 1.42 -5.53 -8.77
N ALA A 92 2.27 -4.71 -9.38
CA ALA A 92 2.55 -3.36 -8.91
C ALA A 92 1.27 -2.48 -8.91
N ASP A 93 0.47 -2.56 -9.97
CA ASP A 93 -0.81 -1.85 -10.08
C ASP A 93 -1.80 -2.29 -9.00
N LEU A 94 -1.86 -3.60 -8.71
CA LEU A 94 -2.69 -4.13 -7.63
C LEU A 94 -2.20 -3.68 -6.26
N GLN A 95 -0.89 -3.67 -6.02
CA GLN A 95 -0.30 -3.18 -4.77
C GLN A 95 -0.60 -1.70 -4.56
N ALA A 96 -0.51 -0.87 -5.60
CA ALA A 96 -0.87 0.55 -5.53
C ALA A 96 -2.36 0.75 -5.20
N ARG A 97 -3.25 -0.04 -5.80
CA ARG A 97 -4.68 0.00 -5.50
C ARG A 97 -5.01 -0.47 -4.08
N VAL A 98 -4.35 -1.52 -3.62
CA VAL A 98 -4.50 -2.01 -2.25
C VAL A 98 -4.01 -0.94 -1.28
N ALA A 99 -2.85 -0.31 -1.51
CA ALA A 99 -2.38 0.79 -0.68
C ALA A 99 -3.35 1.99 -0.66
N ALA A 100 -4.01 2.31 -1.78
CA ALA A 100 -5.02 3.36 -1.82
C ALA A 100 -6.28 3.00 -1.01
N LEU A 101 -6.69 1.73 -1.04
CA LEU A 101 -7.86 1.23 -0.28
C LEU A 101 -7.54 1.03 1.21
N GLU A 102 -6.35 0.54 1.54
CA GLU A 102 -5.91 0.26 2.91
C GLU A 102 -5.31 1.50 3.61
N GLY A 103 -4.91 2.52 2.84
CA GLY A 103 -4.34 3.78 3.33
C GLY A 103 -5.35 4.76 3.96
N GLY A 104 -6.61 4.36 4.14
CA GLY A 104 -7.57 5.09 4.99
C GLY A 104 -8.38 6.20 4.31
N ALA A 105 -8.24 6.44 3.00
CA ALA A 105 -9.06 7.43 2.30
C ALA A 105 -10.48 6.93 1.94
N ASP A 106 -11.06 6.06 2.77
CA ASP A 106 -12.49 5.77 2.69
C ASP A 106 -13.21 7.01 3.19
N GLY A 107 -13.64 7.89 2.29
CA GLY A 107 -14.34 9.11 2.68
C GLY A 107 -15.55 8.79 3.56
N HIS A 108 -15.53 9.27 4.80
CA HIS A 108 -16.63 9.17 5.73
C HIS A 108 -17.61 10.30 5.43
N LEU A 109 -18.86 9.94 5.11
CA LEU A 109 -19.95 10.88 5.03
C LEU A 109 -20.46 11.17 6.44
N VAL A 110 -20.34 12.42 6.85
CA VAL A 110 -20.82 12.93 8.14
C VAL A 110 -22.09 13.72 7.89
N THR A 111 -23.18 13.36 8.57
CA THR A 111 -24.45 14.11 8.56
C THR A 111 -24.59 14.92 9.84
N VAL A 112 -24.89 16.21 9.68
CA VAL A 112 -25.03 17.17 10.77
C VAL A 112 -26.32 16.95 11.53
N GLY A 113 -26.25 16.92 12.87
CA GLY A 113 -27.41 16.94 13.73
C GLY A 113 -27.76 18.32 14.26
N ASP A 114 -28.98 18.42 14.77
CA ASP A 114 -29.52 19.65 15.34
C ASP A 114 -28.68 20.10 16.55
N ASN A 115 -28.35 21.41 16.62
CA ASN A 115 -27.54 22.14 17.63
C ASN A 115 -26.09 22.57 17.28
N GLY A 116 -25.62 22.42 16.04
CA GLY A 116 -24.34 23.03 15.60
C GLY A 116 -23.07 22.45 16.24
N PHE A 117 -23.23 21.36 17.00
CA PHE A 117 -22.17 20.54 17.59
C PHE A 117 -22.29 19.14 16.97
N LEU A 118 -21.32 18.75 16.15
CA LEU A 118 -21.30 17.35 15.70
C LEU A 118 -20.76 16.47 16.82
N LEU A 119 -21.40 15.34 17.07
CA LEU A 119 -20.91 14.31 17.96
C LEU A 119 -21.41 12.98 17.40
N GLY A 120 -20.67 12.43 16.42
CA GLY A 120 -20.98 11.13 15.84
C GLY A 120 -21.29 10.11 16.94
N TYR A 121 -22.46 9.47 16.89
CA TYR A 121 -22.95 8.49 17.87
C TYR A 121 -23.40 9.01 19.26
N PHE A 122 -23.24 10.30 19.62
CA PHE A 122 -23.79 10.76 20.90
C PHE A 122 -25.30 10.93 20.82
N LEU A 123 -25.96 10.56 21.91
CA LEU A 123 -27.39 10.74 22.10
C LEU A 123 -27.65 12.08 22.78
N ASP A 124 -28.71 12.77 22.38
CA ASP A 124 -29.25 13.91 23.13
C ASP A 124 -29.77 13.46 24.51
N ALA A 125 -30.22 14.41 25.32
CA ALA A 125 -30.79 14.13 26.64
C ALA A 125 -32.06 13.24 26.59
N GLN A 126 -32.63 13.04 25.41
CA GLN A 126 -33.82 12.24 25.14
C GLN A 126 -33.48 10.89 24.48
N GLY A 127 -32.20 10.59 24.23
CA GLY A 127 -31.76 9.35 23.62
C GLY A 127 -31.74 9.34 22.09
N ASN A 128 -31.93 10.48 21.41
CA ASN A 128 -31.89 10.57 19.96
C ASN A 128 -30.48 10.82 19.44
N GLN A 129 -30.14 10.21 18.31
CA GLN A 129 -28.83 10.36 17.70
C GLN A 129 -28.61 11.76 17.11
N LEU A 130 -27.51 12.42 17.47
CA LEU A 130 -27.16 13.81 17.07
C LEU A 130 -26.41 13.90 15.72
N GLY A 131 -26.68 12.99 14.78
CA GLY A 131 -26.04 12.91 13.47
C GLY A 131 -25.43 11.53 13.16
N SER A 132 -24.88 11.34 11.97
CA SER A 132 -24.36 10.02 11.52
C SER A 132 -23.02 10.10 10.82
N ILE A 133 -22.22 9.03 10.91
CA ILE A 133 -20.95 8.87 10.19
C ILE A 133 -21.03 7.54 9.42
N GLN A 134 -20.77 7.56 8.12
CA GLN A 134 -20.80 6.37 7.29
C GLN A 134 -19.63 6.33 6.29
N PRO A 135 -18.80 5.26 6.27
CA PRO A 135 -18.80 4.14 7.21
C PRO A 135 -18.48 4.60 8.66
N GLN A 136 -18.79 3.80 9.69
CA GLN A 136 -18.51 4.19 11.09
C GLN A 136 -17.19 3.59 11.60
N THR A 137 -16.45 2.90 10.75
CA THR A 137 -15.24 2.17 11.12
C THR A 137 -14.05 2.66 10.32
N VAL A 138 -12.87 2.56 10.92
CA VAL A 138 -11.58 2.82 10.27
C VAL A 138 -10.58 1.75 10.72
N SER A 139 -9.76 1.25 9.79
CA SER A 139 -8.71 0.28 10.12
C SER A 139 -7.45 1.01 10.58
N VAL A 140 -7.04 0.79 11.83
CA VAL A 140 -5.84 1.40 12.40
C VAL A 140 -4.65 0.44 12.30
N PRO A 141 -3.55 0.81 11.62
CA PRO A 141 -2.34 -0.01 11.56
C PRO A 141 -1.85 -0.42 12.95
N GLY A 142 -1.70 -1.72 13.18
CA GLY A 142 -1.25 -2.28 14.46
C GLY A 142 -2.30 -2.33 15.58
N ALA A 143 -3.48 -1.73 15.39
CA ALA A 143 -4.56 -1.71 16.37
C ALA A 143 -5.88 -2.31 15.87
N GLY A 144 -5.99 -2.61 14.57
CA GLY A 144 -7.17 -3.21 13.94
C GLY A 144 -8.31 -2.23 13.74
N ASP A 145 -9.52 -2.73 13.49
CA ASP A 145 -10.69 -1.91 13.24
C ASP A 145 -11.11 -1.12 14.49
N ARG A 146 -11.32 0.19 14.32
CA ARG A 146 -11.78 1.13 15.34
C ARG A 146 -13.06 1.82 14.90
N GLN A 147 -13.90 2.17 15.86
CA GLN A 147 -15.11 2.96 15.59
C GLN A 147 -14.77 4.45 15.59
N VAL A 148 -15.25 5.19 14.60
CA VAL A 148 -15.25 6.66 14.66
C VAL A 148 -16.37 7.08 15.60
N MET A 149 -15.99 7.39 16.83
CA MET A 149 -16.89 7.69 17.96
C MET A 149 -17.24 9.16 18.09
N ALA A 150 -16.52 10.06 17.42
CA ALA A 150 -16.86 11.46 17.40
C ALA A 150 -16.25 12.11 16.15
N VAL A 151 -17.02 12.97 15.51
CA VAL A 151 -16.54 14.02 14.61
C VAL A 151 -17.28 15.25 15.08
N ALA A 152 -16.58 16.29 15.54
CA ALA A 152 -17.15 17.50 16.13
C ALA A 152 -16.63 18.76 15.48
N PHE A 153 -17.53 19.66 15.06
CA PHE A 153 -17.23 21.08 14.94
C PHE A 153 -17.93 21.80 16.09
N LEU A 154 -17.17 22.43 16.98
CA LEU A 154 -17.72 23.21 18.08
C LEU A 154 -17.84 24.68 17.66
N GLN A 155 -18.99 25.05 17.07
CA GLN A 155 -19.26 26.43 16.66
C GLN A 155 -19.15 27.39 17.86
N GLY A 156 -18.42 28.49 17.68
CA GLY A 156 -18.13 29.47 18.74
C GLY A 156 -16.90 29.16 19.60
N ALA A 157 -16.36 27.94 19.51
CA ALA A 157 -15.08 27.57 20.11
C ALA A 157 -13.96 27.38 19.05
N ASP A 158 -14.27 27.56 17.76
CA ASP A 158 -13.32 27.45 16.65
C ASP A 158 -12.52 26.13 16.71
N MET A 159 -13.21 25.02 17.00
CA MET A 159 -12.57 23.73 17.28
C MET A 159 -13.16 22.59 16.43
N PHE A 160 -12.27 21.79 15.84
CA PHE A 160 -12.59 20.49 15.24
C PHE A 160 -12.09 19.35 16.13
N VAL A 161 -12.83 18.25 16.18
CA VAL A 161 -12.49 17.07 16.98
C VAL A 161 -12.75 15.80 16.18
N ILE A 162 -11.85 14.83 16.29
CA ILE A 162 -12.13 13.44 15.90
C ILE A 162 -11.80 12.49 17.07
N GLY A 163 -12.68 11.52 17.29
CA GLY A 163 -12.54 10.50 18.32
C GLY A 163 -12.62 9.11 17.73
N LEU A 164 -11.65 8.26 18.06
CA LEU A 164 -11.64 6.83 17.74
C LEU A 164 -11.86 6.03 19.01
N GLY A 165 -12.71 5.01 18.93
CA GLY A 165 -12.99 4.09 20.03
C GLY A 165 -12.73 2.63 19.68
N GLY A 166 -12.79 1.78 20.70
CA GLY A 166 -12.55 0.34 20.57
C GLY A 166 -11.27 -0.13 21.27
N GLY A 167 -10.81 0.58 22.30
CA GLY A 167 -9.61 0.28 23.08
C GLY A 167 -8.49 1.29 22.83
N GLU A 168 -7.31 1.05 23.42
CA GLU A 168 -6.17 1.96 23.33
C GLU A 168 -5.80 2.27 21.86
N VAL A 169 -5.64 3.56 21.56
CA VAL A 169 -5.24 4.06 20.24
C VAL A 169 -3.92 4.83 20.39
N PRO A 170 -2.87 4.48 19.63
CA PRO A 170 -1.61 5.23 19.67
C PRO A 170 -1.80 6.68 19.21
N GLU A 171 -1.11 7.62 19.87
CA GLU A 171 -1.13 9.04 19.49
C GLU A 171 -0.74 9.27 18.03
N GLY A 172 0.31 8.58 17.57
CA GLY A 172 0.80 8.63 16.18
C GLY A 172 0.02 7.78 15.18
N ALA A 173 -1.14 7.24 15.56
CA ALA A 173 -1.99 6.48 14.63
C ALA A 173 -2.62 7.37 13.57
N LEU A 174 -2.95 8.61 13.91
CA LEU A 174 -3.52 9.59 12.99
C LEU A 174 -2.42 10.42 12.34
N GLN A 175 -2.52 10.63 11.02
CA GLN A 175 -1.62 11.51 10.26
C GLN A 175 -2.30 12.81 9.87
N SER A 176 -3.49 12.72 9.29
CA SER A 176 -4.25 13.88 8.86
C SER A 176 -5.74 13.58 8.76
N VAL A 177 -6.54 14.65 8.73
CA VAL A 177 -7.96 14.61 8.36
C VAL A 177 -8.20 15.71 7.34
N GLU A 178 -8.65 15.35 6.13
CA GLU A 178 -9.16 16.33 5.17
C GLU A 178 -10.67 16.47 5.37
N VAL A 179 -11.13 17.70 5.56
CA VAL A 179 -12.56 17.99 5.77
C VAL A 179 -13.08 18.87 4.66
N GLU A 180 -14.13 18.41 3.97
CA GLU A 180 -14.78 19.16 2.91
C GLU A 180 -15.20 20.56 3.40
N GLY A 181 -14.69 21.59 2.73
CA GLY A 181 -14.94 23.00 3.08
C GLY A 181 -13.99 23.62 4.10
N TYR A 182 -13.15 22.84 4.79
CA TYR A 182 -12.14 23.35 5.74
C TYR A 182 -10.69 23.01 5.33
N GLY A 183 -10.51 22.00 4.49
CA GLY A 183 -9.19 21.58 4.01
C GLY A 183 -8.51 20.58 4.95
N LEU A 184 -7.19 20.53 4.84
CA LEU A 184 -6.35 19.52 5.50
C LEU A 184 -5.98 19.94 6.92
N LEU A 185 -6.23 19.05 7.88
CA LEU A 185 -5.83 19.17 9.28
C LEU A 185 -4.77 18.12 9.61
N LEU A 186 -3.56 18.54 9.99
CA LEU A 186 -2.47 17.62 10.29
C LEU A 186 -2.54 17.17 11.75
N ALA A 187 -2.32 15.88 12.02
CA ALA A 187 -2.32 15.37 13.40
C ALA A 187 -1.24 16.01 14.28
N ALA A 188 -0.13 16.46 13.68
CA ALA A 188 0.93 17.19 14.38
C ALA A 188 0.47 18.54 14.96
N ASP A 189 -0.59 19.13 14.39
CA ASP A 189 -1.19 20.39 14.85
C ASP A 189 -2.33 20.14 15.86
N ALA A 190 -2.65 18.87 16.14
CA ALA A 190 -3.71 18.50 17.05
C ALA A 190 -3.23 18.41 18.50
N THR A 191 -4.12 18.68 19.44
CA THR A 191 -3.98 18.19 20.82
C THR A 191 -4.56 16.78 20.90
N PHE A 192 -3.75 15.79 21.30
CA PHE A 192 -4.21 14.42 21.53
C PHE A 192 -4.57 14.17 23.00
N THR A 193 -5.68 13.48 23.24
CA THR A 193 -6.12 13.00 24.55
C THR A 193 -6.38 11.50 24.48
N ALA A 194 -5.56 10.72 25.19
CA ALA A 194 -5.72 9.28 25.30
C ALA A 194 -6.85 8.89 26.26
N ASN A 195 -7.54 7.78 25.97
CA ASN A 195 -8.54 7.15 26.83
C ASN A 195 -8.35 5.63 26.81
N VAL A 196 -8.74 4.93 27.88
CA VAL A 196 -8.69 3.45 27.93
C VAL A 196 -9.56 2.80 26.85
N ASP A 197 -10.61 3.50 26.43
CA ASP A 197 -11.55 3.04 25.42
C ASP A 197 -11.31 3.65 24.02
N GLY A 198 -10.29 4.51 23.86
CA GLY A 198 -10.07 5.24 22.61
C GLY A 198 -9.00 6.33 22.62
N GLY A 199 -9.09 7.25 21.66
CA GLY A 199 -8.24 8.42 21.57
C GLY A 199 -8.94 9.56 20.85
N GLN A 200 -8.61 10.80 21.20
CA GLN A 200 -9.25 12.00 20.65
C GLN A 200 -8.20 13.02 20.20
N TRP A 201 -8.37 13.56 18.99
CA TRP A 201 -7.56 14.66 18.46
C TRP A 201 -8.43 15.91 18.32
N GLN A 202 -7.85 17.06 18.65
CA GLN A 202 -8.53 18.35 18.64
C GLN A 202 -7.68 19.41 17.92
N TRP A 203 -8.29 20.16 17.01
CA TRP A 203 -7.65 21.24 16.25
C TRP A 203 -8.38 22.55 16.51
N THR A 204 -7.63 23.65 16.57
CA THR A 204 -8.22 24.99 16.41
C THR A 204 -8.35 25.28 14.92
N VAL A 205 -9.56 25.57 14.45
CA VAL A 205 -9.88 25.82 13.03
C VAL A 205 -10.44 27.22 12.88
N THR A 206 -10.09 27.92 11.79
CA THR A 206 -10.71 29.21 11.49
C THR A 206 -12.11 28.98 10.94
N SER A 207 -13.13 29.42 11.67
CA SER A 207 -14.53 29.37 11.25
C SER A 207 -14.71 30.00 9.87
N THR A 208 -15.04 29.19 8.86
CA THR A 208 -15.22 29.66 7.48
C THR A 208 -16.48 29.12 6.79
N GLY A 209 -17.35 28.39 7.49
CA GLY A 209 -18.65 27.99 6.96
C GLY A 209 -19.58 27.42 8.02
N ASP A 210 -20.81 27.95 8.07
CA ASP A 210 -21.88 27.38 8.89
C ASP A 210 -22.34 26.07 8.24
N TRP A 211 -22.36 24.98 9.01
CA TRP A 211 -22.94 23.71 8.58
C TRP A 211 -24.43 23.71 8.92
N ALA A 212 -25.28 23.52 7.91
CA ALA A 212 -26.72 23.47 8.13
C ALA A 212 -27.14 22.13 8.76
N ASP A 213 -28.22 22.14 9.55
CA ASP A 213 -28.82 20.91 10.06
C ASP A 213 -29.22 19.97 8.90
N GLY A 214 -28.89 18.68 9.04
CA GLY A 214 -29.09 17.67 8.02
C GLY A 214 -28.14 17.75 6.82
N GLU A 215 -27.19 18.68 6.78
CA GLU A 215 -26.18 18.74 5.72
C GLU A 215 -25.24 17.52 5.78
N GLN A 216 -24.70 17.12 4.63
CA GLN A 216 -23.70 16.06 4.53
C GLN A 216 -22.37 16.61 4.06
N ARG A 217 -21.29 16.15 4.68
CA ARG A 217 -19.91 16.51 4.35
C ARG A 217 -19.03 15.29 4.35
N ARG A 218 -18.10 15.25 3.41
CA ARG A 218 -17.05 14.24 3.38
C ARG A 218 -15.91 14.63 4.33
N ILE A 219 -15.42 13.66 5.07
CA ILE A 219 -14.09 13.71 5.70
C ILE A 219 -13.27 12.52 5.22
N ASP A 220 -11.97 12.71 5.03
CA ASP A 220 -11.03 11.65 4.70
C ASP A 220 -10.01 11.54 5.85
N ILE A 221 -9.88 10.36 6.46
CA ILE A 221 -9.07 10.13 7.66
C ILE A 221 -7.81 9.35 7.27
N GLN A 222 -6.66 9.99 7.26
CA GLN A 222 -5.39 9.32 6.94
C GLN A 222 -4.72 8.79 8.21
N LEU A 223 -4.49 7.47 8.25
CA LEU A 223 -3.83 6.80 9.37
C LEU A 223 -2.43 6.34 8.97
N GLY A 224 -1.51 6.38 9.94
CA GLY A 224 -0.11 6.06 9.75
C GLY A 224 0.32 4.78 10.47
N SER A 225 1.32 4.09 9.91
CA SER A 225 2.15 3.20 10.72
C SER A 225 2.99 4.06 11.67
N SER A 226 2.97 3.76 12.97
CA SER A 226 3.81 4.41 13.96
C SER A 226 5.29 4.20 13.60
N GLY A 227 5.89 5.18 12.91
CA GLY A 227 7.30 5.17 12.51
C GLY A 227 7.48 5.38 11.01
N GLY A 228 7.80 6.61 10.62
CA GLY A 228 8.19 6.98 9.25
C GLY A 228 7.46 8.22 8.76
N GLY A 229 8.21 9.24 8.36
CA GLY A 229 7.65 10.42 7.68
C GLY A 229 6.95 9.97 6.41
N ASN A 230 5.63 10.02 6.41
CA ASN A 230 4.84 9.60 5.27
C ASN A 230 4.42 10.83 4.45
N GLU A 231 4.51 10.65 3.15
CA GLU A 231 3.92 11.54 2.16
C GLU A 231 2.40 11.58 2.37
N LEU A 232 1.86 12.79 2.53
CA LEU A 232 0.42 12.97 2.65
C LEU A 232 -0.20 12.91 1.25
N THR A 233 -1.33 12.22 1.11
CA THR A 233 -2.00 12.03 -0.17
C THR A 233 -3.49 12.35 -0.08
N ASN A 234 -4.06 12.84 -1.18
CA ASN A 234 -5.48 13.14 -1.28
C ASN A 234 -6.31 11.86 -1.50
N SER A 235 -7.64 12.00 -1.56
CA SER A 235 -8.57 10.89 -1.82
C SER A 235 -8.39 10.18 -3.18
N GLN A 236 -7.57 10.69 -4.09
CA GLN A 236 -7.16 10.02 -5.34
C GLN A 236 -5.76 9.39 -5.26
N GLY A 237 -5.13 9.37 -4.08
CA GLY A 237 -3.78 8.85 -3.87
C GLY A 237 -2.68 9.75 -4.42
N GLN A 238 -2.98 11.00 -4.77
CA GLN A 238 -1.99 11.96 -5.26
C GLN A 238 -1.35 12.69 -4.07
N PRO A 239 -0.04 13.01 -4.13
CA PRO A 239 0.62 13.85 -3.14
C PRO A 239 -0.15 15.15 -2.87
N LEU A 240 -0.44 15.41 -1.60
CA LEU A 240 -0.89 16.72 -1.15
C LEU A 240 0.29 17.68 -1.25
N VAL A 241 0.05 18.87 -1.82
CA VAL A 241 1.07 19.88 -2.02
C VAL A 241 0.66 21.21 -1.40
N ASP A 242 1.64 21.98 -0.90
CA ASP A 242 1.40 23.34 -0.43
C ASP A 242 1.10 24.30 -1.60
N SER A 243 0.79 25.57 -1.28
CA SER A 243 0.53 26.60 -2.29
C SER A 243 1.72 26.90 -3.22
N ALA A 244 2.93 26.43 -2.90
CA ALA A 244 4.13 26.52 -3.71
C ALA A 244 4.41 25.24 -4.53
N GLY A 245 3.56 24.22 -4.40
CA GLY A 245 3.70 22.93 -5.09
C GLY A 245 4.64 21.95 -4.39
N ASN A 246 5.06 22.22 -3.15
CA ASN A 246 5.89 21.29 -2.39
C ASN A 246 5.04 20.20 -1.77
N GLN A 247 5.48 18.95 -1.89
CA GLN A 247 4.80 17.82 -1.26
C GLN A 247 4.77 17.97 0.27
N LEU A 248 3.57 17.91 0.83
CA LEU A 248 3.35 17.89 2.27
C LEU A 248 3.76 16.52 2.80
N THR A 249 4.59 16.54 3.84
CA THR A 249 5.03 15.35 4.56
C THR A 249 4.73 15.54 6.03
N THR A 250 4.56 14.45 6.78
CA THR A 250 4.38 14.48 8.24
C THR A 250 5.69 14.83 8.99
N GLY A 251 6.59 15.59 8.37
CA GLY A 251 8.02 15.67 8.70
C GLY A 251 8.33 15.76 10.20
N GLU A 252 9.36 15.03 10.62
CA GLU A 252 9.98 15.20 11.94
C GLU A 252 10.66 16.58 12.02
N THR A 253 10.25 17.42 12.96
CA THR A 253 11.15 18.43 13.53
C THR A 253 12.04 17.74 14.56
N THR A 254 13.35 17.84 14.31
CA THR A 254 14.50 17.49 15.18
C THR A 254 14.28 17.66 16.68
#